data_AF-A0A922WPA4-F1
#
_entry.id   AF-A0A922WPA4-F1
#
_cell.length_a   1.000
_cell.length_b   1.000
_cell.length_c   1.000
_cell.angle_alpha   90.00
_cell.angle_beta   90.00
_cell.angle_gamma   90.00
#
_symmetry.space_group_name_H-M   'P 1'
#
loop_
_entity.id
_entity.type
_entity.pdbx_description
1 polymer ?
#
loop_
_entity_poly.entity_id
_entity_poly.type
_entity_poly.pdbx_seq_one_letter_code
_entity_poly.pdbx_strand_id
1 'polypeptide(L)'
;MKASLVKDATRLFPTQWSYRRTAHEASWGKPCGSESKLRISRIDGAGSEAFTRQACGSGSCSLNSKIPASRGDVAVGHHPHPCACGEKSSSPIGSTMRLTLEKQPGLPLDLRGLTRGLARGMSADEVGRLPVWQGRRSMVVADWFRVEGDFTEDLEIVGDLSRCDQVGAGWSLGRLVVRGYCGHFAGGEMSGGVVVIHGDCGDDAGVGMSGGALHVIGNAGDRLGGALSGATAGMQGGEISVGGQSGDRTGEFMRRGLIAVRGRVGGLAGRGAIAGTIVSGETFGSHAGFELKRGSLISLGVPAATSECDVERQESRLREVSWKRAGKVDSVYLRLLFRRLAELSAPVDPETAKFWMQQCSPLPLFDRFLGDQLALGRGEWLIPSRQTANE
;
A
#
# COMPACT_ATOMS: atom_id res chain seq x y z
N MET A 1 23.18 -22.50 59.39
CA MET A 1 23.06 -23.98 59.40
C MET A 1 21.62 -24.34 59.73
N LYS A 2 21.02 -25.24 58.93
CA LYS A 2 19.74 -25.99 59.13
C LYS A 2 18.46 -25.15 59.28
N ALA A 3 17.64 -24.99 58.24
CA ALA A 3 16.66 -25.95 57.67
C ALA A 3 15.42 -26.15 58.56
N SER A 4 14.23 -25.71 58.11
CA SER A 4 13.18 -26.58 57.54
C SER A 4 11.76 -25.97 57.57
N LEU A 5 11.02 -26.29 56.50
CA LEU A 5 9.56 -26.51 56.42
C LEU A 5 8.60 -25.32 56.45
N VAL A 6 8.09 -24.98 55.26
CA VAL A 6 6.67 -24.67 55.05
C VAL A 6 6.16 -25.58 53.92
N LYS A 7 5.11 -26.33 54.22
CA LYS A 7 4.35 -27.20 53.31
C LYS A 7 3.14 -26.44 52.73
N ASP A 8 2.67 -26.98 51.61
CA ASP A 8 1.31 -26.88 51.04
C ASP A 8 0.91 -25.62 50.25
N ALA A 9 0.76 -25.80 48.93
CA ALA A 9 -0.54 -25.68 48.26
C ALA A 9 -0.42 -26.03 46.75
N THR A 10 -0.52 -27.32 46.44
CA THR A 10 -0.89 -27.80 45.10
C THR A 10 -2.40 -27.61 44.95
N ARG A 11 -2.87 -26.79 43.98
CA ARG A 11 -4.16 -27.00 43.27
C ARG A 11 -4.50 -25.86 42.27
N LEU A 12 -4.95 -26.29 41.10
CA LEU A 12 -5.79 -25.62 40.08
C LEU A 12 -5.09 -24.96 38.87
N PHE A 13 -4.74 -25.81 37.90
CA PHE A 13 -4.87 -25.52 36.46
C PHE A 13 -5.97 -26.43 35.87
N PRO A 14 -6.95 -25.88 35.11
CA PRO A 14 -7.59 -26.55 33.98
C PRO A 14 -7.23 -25.81 32.68
N THR A 15 -7.14 -26.37 31.48
CA THR A 15 -7.57 -27.66 30.94
C THR A 15 -6.89 -27.85 29.57
N GLN A 16 -6.78 -29.11 29.19
CA GLN A 16 -6.06 -29.68 28.07
C GLN A 16 -6.65 -29.32 26.69
N TRP A 17 -5.79 -29.15 25.69
CA TRP A 17 -6.13 -29.41 24.28
C TRP A 17 -5.39 -30.66 23.82
N SER A 18 -6.17 -31.69 23.48
CA SER A 18 -5.67 -33.00 23.04
C SER A 18 -5.21 -32.96 21.59
N TYR A 19 -3.95 -33.34 21.36
CA TYR A 19 -3.34 -33.57 20.07
C TYR A 19 -3.78 -34.94 19.52
N ARG A 20 -4.59 -34.99 18.44
CA ARG A 20 -4.77 -36.22 17.66
C ARG A 20 -3.78 -36.25 16.51
N ARG A 21 -2.89 -37.24 16.58
CA ARG A 21 -1.94 -37.64 15.55
C ARG A 21 -2.62 -38.75 14.74
N THR A 22 -2.83 -38.54 13.44
CA THR A 22 -3.10 -39.63 12.48
C THR A 22 -2.09 -39.52 11.35
N ALA A 23 -1.22 -40.52 11.28
CA ALA A 23 -0.34 -40.77 10.15
C ALA A 23 -1.14 -41.52 9.07
N HIS A 24 -0.89 -41.22 7.80
CA HIS A 24 -0.73 -42.24 6.74
C HIS A 24 0.00 -41.63 5.54
N GLU A 25 1.18 -42.21 5.29
CA GLU A 25 1.81 -42.59 4.03
C GLU A 25 1.76 -41.71 2.77
N ALA A 26 2.97 -41.52 2.23
CA ALA A 26 3.26 -40.97 0.93
C ALA A 26 3.11 -42.01 -0.19
N SER A 27 2.63 -41.58 -1.36
CA SER A 27 3.04 -42.18 -2.63
C SER A 27 2.97 -41.17 -3.78
N TRP A 28 3.97 -41.26 -4.64
CA TRP A 28 4.39 -40.35 -5.70
C TRP A 28 3.44 -40.25 -6.90
N GLY A 29 3.49 -39.12 -7.63
CA GLY A 29 3.07 -39.04 -9.04
C GLY A 29 2.48 -37.70 -9.49
N LYS A 30 3.30 -36.85 -10.14
CA LYS A 30 2.86 -35.91 -11.21
C LYS A 30 3.01 -36.65 -12.56
N PRO A 31 2.41 -36.24 -13.72
CA PRO A 31 2.11 -34.85 -14.10
C PRO A 31 0.85 -34.59 -14.99
N CYS A 32 0.62 -33.30 -15.27
CA CYS A 32 0.09 -32.64 -16.47
C CYS A 32 -1.23 -33.11 -17.15
N GLY A 33 -2.12 -32.15 -17.47
CA GLY A 33 -3.12 -32.35 -18.53
C GLY A 33 -4.42 -31.57 -18.32
N SER A 34 -4.55 -30.46 -19.05
CA SER A 34 -5.80 -29.74 -19.32
C SER A 34 -6.86 -30.62 -20.00
N GLU A 35 -8.13 -30.49 -19.60
CA GLU A 35 -9.31 -30.50 -20.50
C GLU A 35 -10.61 -30.42 -19.67
N SER A 36 -11.26 -29.26 -19.65
CA SER A 36 -12.63 -29.11 -19.16
C SER A 36 -13.59 -29.33 -20.32
N LYS A 37 -14.05 -30.58 -20.50
CA LYS A 37 -15.15 -30.92 -21.43
C LYS A 37 -16.50 -30.63 -20.78
N LEU A 38 -17.27 -29.77 -21.45
CA LEU A 38 -18.71 -29.54 -21.28
C LEU A 38 -19.49 -30.86 -21.23
N ARG A 39 -20.42 -30.96 -20.28
CA ARG A 39 -21.45 -32.01 -20.27
C ARG A 39 -22.82 -31.34 -20.37
N ILE A 40 -23.44 -31.53 -21.53
CA ILE A 40 -24.82 -31.19 -21.86
C ILE A 40 -25.74 -32.25 -21.23
N SER A 41 -26.84 -31.83 -20.62
CA SER A 41 -28.01 -32.68 -20.37
C SER A 41 -29.26 -31.99 -20.92
N ARG A 42 -29.86 -32.61 -21.94
CA ARG A 42 -31.22 -32.36 -22.44
C ARG A 42 -32.25 -32.87 -21.44
N ILE A 43 -33.33 -32.12 -21.22
CA ILE A 43 -34.69 -32.66 -21.12
C ILE A 43 -35.63 -31.70 -21.88
N ASP A 44 -36.52 -32.32 -22.64
CA ASP A 44 -37.42 -31.77 -23.66
C ASP A 44 -38.65 -31.03 -23.11
N GLY A 45 -39.26 -30.19 -23.97
CA GLY A 45 -40.72 -30.27 -24.17
C GLY A 45 -41.59 -29.04 -23.88
N ALA A 46 -41.83 -28.27 -24.95
CA ALA A 46 -43.11 -27.66 -25.37
C ALA A 46 -43.69 -26.42 -24.63
N GLY A 47 -43.93 -25.36 -25.42
CA GLY A 47 -44.80 -24.22 -25.04
C GLY A 47 -44.41 -22.91 -25.71
N SER A 48 -44.63 -22.80 -27.02
CA SER A 48 -44.38 -21.66 -27.90
C SER A 48 -45.26 -20.44 -27.64
N GLU A 49 -44.69 -19.24 -27.78
CA GLU A 49 -45.32 -18.09 -28.45
C GLU A 49 -44.25 -17.16 -29.05
N ALA A 50 -44.66 -16.32 -30.00
CA ALA A 50 -44.02 -16.06 -31.27
C ALA A 50 -43.30 -14.70 -31.40
N PHE A 51 -42.34 -14.66 -32.35
CA PHE A 51 -41.95 -13.54 -33.26
C PHE A 51 -41.25 -12.30 -32.63
N THR A 52 -40.20 -11.65 -33.20
CA THR A 52 -39.64 -11.62 -34.56
C THR A 52 -38.20 -11.02 -34.59
N ARG A 53 -37.35 -11.59 -35.46
CA ARG A 53 -36.23 -11.05 -36.29
C ARG A 53 -35.49 -9.75 -35.90
N GLN A 54 -34.15 -9.73 -36.02
CA GLN A 54 -33.43 -9.35 -37.27
C GLN A 54 -31.89 -9.40 -37.10
N ALA A 55 -31.22 -10.23 -37.91
CA ALA A 55 -29.78 -10.17 -38.17
C ALA A 55 -29.52 -10.47 -39.66
N CYS A 56 -28.93 -9.51 -40.35
CA CYS A 56 -28.28 -9.61 -41.67
C CYS A 56 -26.85 -9.06 -41.48
N GLY A 57 -25.81 -9.47 -42.17
CA GLY A 57 -25.67 -10.36 -43.31
C GLY A 57 -24.19 -10.45 -43.69
N SER A 58 -23.88 -11.54 -44.36
CA SER A 58 -22.59 -12.02 -44.87
C SER A 58 -21.89 -11.14 -45.90
N GLY A 59 -20.57 -11.32 -46.04
CA GLY A 59 -19.79 -10.90 -47.21
C GLY A 59 -18.37 -11.47 -47.21
N SER A 60 -18.20 -12.67 -47.74
CA SER A 60 -16.91 -13.31 -48.04
C SER A 60 -16.54 -13.09 -49.51
N CYS A 61 -15.28 -12.72 -49.81
CA CYS A 61 -14.69 -12.88 -51.14
C CYS A 61 -13.24 -13.34 -51.00
N SER A 62 -12.95 -14.51 -51.57
CA SER A 62 -11.61 -15.07 -51.78
C SER A 62 -11.30 -15.03 -53.28
N LEU A 63 -10.02 -14.83 -53.65
CA LEU A 63 -9.42 -15.38 -54.87
C LEU A 63 -7.89 -15.25 -54.86
N ASN A 64 -7.24 -16.34 -55.25
CA ASN A 64 -5.81 -16.59 -55.40
C ASN A 64 -5.20 -15.93 -56.65
N SER A 65 -3.90 -15.58 -56.60
CA SER A 65 -2.93 -15.91 -57.67
C SER A 65 -1.47 -15.79 -57.18
N LYS A 66 -0.57 -16.56 -57.82
CA LYS A 66 0.81 -16.91 -57.43
C LYS A 66 1.89 -15.96 -58.03
N ILE A 67 2.88 -15.54 -57.21
CA ILE A 67 4.39 -15.58 -57.32
C ILE A 67 5.04 -15.38 -58.73
N PRO A 68 6.13 -14.56 -58.93
CA PRO A 68 7.45 -14.80 -58.32
C PRO A 68 8.36 -13.63 -57.91
N ALA A 69 9.41 -14.03 -57.19
CA ALA A 69 10.45 -13.26 -56.49
C ALA A 69 11.51 -12.62 -57.40
N SER A 70 12.11 -11.53 -56.91
CA SER A 70 13.53 -11.21 -57.17
C SER A 70 14.13 -10.38 -56.02
N ARG A 71 15.40 -10.69 -55.74
CA ARG A 71 16.32 -10.02 -54.81
C ARG A 71 16.73 -8.65 -55.36
N GLY A 72 16.96 -7.68 -54.49
CA GLY A 72 17.62 -6.42 -54.85
C GLY A 72 17.80 -5.50 -53.65
N ASP A 73 19.03 -5.05 -53.46
CA ASP A 73 19.57 -4.36 -52.30
C ASP A 73 19.05 -2.95 -52.02
N VAL A 74 19.27 -2.59 -50.75
CA VAL A 74 19.37 -1.28 -50.09
C VAL A 74 19.46 -0.05 -51.00
N ALA A 75 18.54 0.92 -50.79
CA ALA A 75 18.82 2.34 -50.98
C ALA A 75 18.02 3.17 -49.96
N VAL A 76 18.75 3.84 -49.08
CA VAL A 76 18.23 4.77 -48.06
C VAL A 76 17.85 6.08 -48.74
N GLY A 77 16.56 6.27 -49.02
CA GLY A 77 16.01 7.53 -49.50
C GLY A 77 15.60 8.44 -48.35
N HIS A 78 16.37 9.50 -48.10
CA HIS A 78 15.96 10.61 -47.25
C HIS A 78 14.83 11.40 -47.93
N HIS A 79 13.65 11.42 -47.33
CA HIS A 79 12.61 12.41 -47.60
C HIS A 79 12.30 13.18 -46.31
N PRO A 80 12.47 14.52 -46.29
CA PRO A 80 12.03 15.34 -45.18
C PRO A 80 10.52 15.56 -45.32
N HIS A 81 9.73 14.97 -44.42
CA HIS A 81 8.34 15.37 -44.22
C HIS A 81 8.27 16.42 -43.10
N PRO A 82 7.79 17.64 -43.37
CA PRO A 82 7.49 18.61 -42.33
C PRO A 82 6.09 18.29 -41.80
N CYS A 83 6.01 17.48 -40.74
CA CYS A 83 4.77 17.40 -39.96
C CYS A 83 4.80 18.50 -38.91
N ALA A 84 4.16 19.61 -39.28
CA ALA A 84 3.70 20.65 -38.37
C ALA A 84 2.75 20.02 -37.33
N CYS A 85 3.30 19.61 -36.20
CA CYS A 85 2.54 19.39 -34.98
C CYS A 85 2.31 20.76 -34.38
N GLY A 86 1.16 21.36 -34.71
CA GLY A 86 0.66 22.51 -33.96
C GLY A 86 0.70 22.19 -32.48
N GLU A 87 1.27 23.12 -31.73
CA GLU A 87 1.16 23.20 -30.28
C GLU A 87 -0.33 23.03 -29.94
N LYS A 88 -0.69 21.84 -29.45
CA LYS A 88 -1.96 21.68 -28.77
C LYS A 88 -1.82 22.46 -27.48
N SER A 89 -2.29 23.70 -27.59
CA SER A 89 -2.67 24.59 -26.52
C SER A 89 -3.10 23.78 -25.30
N SER A 90 -2.43 24.06 -24.19
CA SER A 90 -2.88 23.72 -22.85
C SER A 90 -4.31 24.21 -22.68
N SER A 91 -5.28 23.30 -22.78
CA SER A 91 -6.64 23.57 -22.33
C SER A 91 -6.60 23.96 -20.84
N PRO A 92 -7.41 24.95 -20.41
CA PRO A 92 -7.35 25.49 -19.06
C PRO A 92 -7.67 24.39 -18.03
N ILE A 93 -6.97 24.46 -16.89
CA ILE A 93 -7.16 23.63 -15.71
C ILE A 93 -8.65 23.69 -15.35
N GLY A 94 -9.38 22.63 -15.68
CA GLY A 94 -10.81 22.51 -15.38
C GLY A 94 -11.03 22.62 -13.88
N SER A 95 -12.08 23.34 -13.50
CA SER A 95 -12.54 23.62 -12.14
C SER A 95 -12.44 22.42 -11.19
N THR A 96 -11.31 22.25 -10.51
CA THR A 96 -11.16 21.31 -9.40
C THR A 96 -11.98 21.84 -8.23
N MET A 97 -12.82 21.00 -7.63
CA MET A 97 -13.55 21.40 -6.45
C MET A 97 -12.57 21.68 -5.31
N ARG A 98 -12.79 22.80 -4.61
CA ARG A 98 -11.94 23.24 -3.51
C ARG A 98 -12.76 23.50 -2.25
N LEU A 99 -12.30 22.93 -1.13
CA LEU A 99 -12.85 23.13 0.20
C LEU A 99 -11.80 23.86 1.04
N THR A 100 -12.09 25.07 1.50
CA THR A 100 -11.19 25.83 2.36
C THR A 100 -11.75 25.86 3.78
N LEU A 101 -11.01 25.34 4.77
CA LEU A 101 -11.42 25.36 6.16
C LEU A 101 -11.46 26.81 6.68
N GLU A 102 -12.63 27.29 7.05
CA GLU A 102 -12.81 28.66 7.58
C GLU A 102 -12.78 28.72 9.10
N LYS A 103 -13.18 27.62 9.75
CA LYS A 103 -13.33 27.54 11.20
C LYS A 103 -12.66 26.28 11.74
N GLN A 104 -11.78 26.46 12.73
CA GLN A 104 -11.20 25.32 13.45
C GLN A 104 -12.25 24.62 14.33
N PRO A 105 -12.47 23.31 14.18
CA PRO A 105 -13.40 22.58 15.02
C PRO A 105 -12.87 22.47 16.44
N GLY A 106 -13.75 22.66 17.43
CA GLY A 106 -13.44 22.57 18.86
C GLY A 106 -13.30 21.14 19.39
N LEU A 107 -13.84 20.16 18.68
CA LEU A 107 -13.72 18.71 18.87
C LEU A 107 -13.43 18.05 17.51
N PRO A 108 -12.80 16.85 17.45
CA PRO A 108 -12.50 16.18 16.19
C PRO A 108 -13.72 16.08 15.26
N LEU A 109 -13.52 16.39 13.99
CA LEU A 109 -14.53 16.37 12.93
C LEU A 109 -14.29 15.16 12.03
N ASP A 110 -15.29 14.31 11.87
CA ASP A 110 -15.21 13.11 11.03
C ASP A 110 -15.74 13.40 9.61
N LEU A 111 -14.84 13.22 8.62
CA LEU A 111 -15.10 13.50 7.20
C LEU A 111 -15.48 12.25 6.37
N ARG A 112 -15.81 11.11 6.99
CA ARG A 112 -16.32 9.94 6.24
C ARG A 112 -17.57 10.25 5.44
N GLY A 113 -18.46 11.07 6.02
CA GLY A 113 -19.70 11.48 5.38
C GLY A 113 -19.49 12.30 4.11
N LEU A 114 -18.47 13.17 4.10
CA LEU A 114 -18.03 13.90 2.90
C LEU A 114 -17.60 12.91 1.81
N THR A 115 -16.62 12.04 2.11
CA THR A 115 -16.07 11.13 1.08
C THR A 115 -17.14 10.19 0.50
N ARG A 116 -18.03 9.66 1.34
CA ARG A 116 -19.11 8.76 0.91
C ARG A 116 -20.24 9.47 0.15
N GLY A 117 -20.43 10.76 0.41
CA GLY A 117 -21.49 11.56 -0.20
C GLY A 117 -21.12 12.18 -1.54
N LEU A 118 -19.83 12.24 -1.89
CA LEU A 118 -19.37 12.82 -3.14
C LEU A 118 -19.79 11.99 -4.36
N ALA A 119 -20.38 12.67 -5.34
CA ALA A 119 -20.76 12.11 -6.63
C ALA A 119 -20.41 13.09 -7.76
N ARG A 120 -19.98 12.56 -8.91
CA ARG A 120 -19.57 13.39 -10.05
C ARG A 120 -20.70 14.33 -10.49
N GLY A 121 -20.37 15.57 -10.80
CA GLY A 121 -21.30 16.60 -11.23
C GLY A 121 -21.97 17.37 -10.10
N MET A 122 -21.65 17.07 -8.83
CA MET A 122 -22.17 17.85 -7.71
C MET A 122 -21.58 19.26 -7.68
N SER A 123 -22.47 20.23 -7.52
CA SER A 123 -22.13 21.63 -7.32
C SER A 123 -21.60 21.92 -5.92
N ALA A 124 -20.99 23.10 -5.73
CA ALA A 124 -20.54 23.58 -4.43
C ALA A 124 -21.65 23.56 -3.36
N ASP A 125 -22.88 23.94 -3.72
CA ASP A 125 -24.03 23.96 -2.81
C ASP A 125 -24.44 22.54 -2.36
N GLU A 126 -24.39 21.57 -3.28
CA GLU A 126 -24.73 20.18 -2.98
C GLU A 126 -23.66 19.54 -2.08
N VAL A 127 -22.38 19.78 -2.38
CA VAL A 127 -21.27 19.32 -1.53
C VAL A 127 -21.29 20.01 -0.17
N GLY A 128 -21.63 21.30 -0.12
CA GLY A 128 -21.80 22.06 1.12
C GLY A 128 -22.85 21.47 2.06
N ARG A 129 -23.85 20.75 1.54
CA ARG A 129 -24.90 20.08 2.34
C ARG A 129 -24.54 18.67 2.79
N LEU A 130 -23.41 18.12 2.35
CA LEU A 130 -22.99 16.78 2.76
C LEU A 130 -22.74 16.72 4.27
N PRO A 131 -23.03 15.57 4.92
CA PRO A 131 -22.91 15.46 6.36
C PRO A 131 -21.45 15.31 6.81
N VAL A 132 -21.09 16.04 7.86
CA VAL A 132 -19.87 15.86 8.64
C VAL A 132 -20.25 15.67 10.11
N TRP A 133 -19.46 14.90 10.85
CA TRP A 133 -19.84 14.49 12.21
C TRP A 133 -18.89 15.04 13.26
N GLN A 134 -19.44 15.61 14.32
CA GLN A 134 -18.68 15.95 15.52
C GLN A 134 -19.26 15.15 16.69
N GLY A 135 -18.57 14.08 17.07
CA GLY A 135 -19.10 13.09 18.02
C GLY A 135 -20.41 12.47 17.50
N ARG A 136 -21.53 12.70 18.20
CA ARG A 136 -22.86 12.18 17.82
C ARG A 136 -23.70 13.18 17.00
N ARG A 137 -23.19 14.39 16.75
CA ARG A 137 -23.93 15.45 16.06
C ARG A 137 -23.58 15.45 14.57
N SER A 138 -24.61 15.38 13.73
CA SER A 138 -24.50 15.62 12.29
C SER A 138 -24.54 17.12 12.03
N MET A 139 -23.59 17.61 11.28
CA MET A 139 -23.47 18.98 10.76
C MET A 139 -23.27 18.91 9.26
N VAL A 140 -23.13 20.05 8.58
CA VAL A 140 -22.87 20.08 7.14
C VAL A 140 -21.48 20.63 6.82
N VAL A 141 -20.94 20.27 5.64
CA VAL A 141 -19.63 20.74 5.18
C VAL A 141 -19.55 22.28 5.20
N ALA A 142 -20.60 22.95 4.75
CA ALA A 142 -20.66 24.41 4.68
C ALA A 142 -20.59 25.12 6.05
N ASP A 143 -20.81 24.40 7.17
CA ASP A 143 -20.64 24.99 8.52
C ASP A 143 -19.16 25.20 8.88
N TRP A 144 -18.25 24.56 8.16
CA TRP A 144 -16.82 24.48 8.47
C TRP A 144 -15.93 24.90 7.30
N PHE A 145 -16.37 24.62 6.08
CA PHE A 145 -15.60 24.83 4.86
C PHE A 145 -16.33 25.76 3.89
N ARG A 146 -15.58 26.69 3.29
CA ARG A 146 -15.98 27.33 2.04
C ARG A 146 -15.83 26.32 0.90
N VAL A 147 -16.89 26.11 0.14
CA VAL A 147 -16.90 25.18 -1.00
C VAL A 147 -16.94 25.98 -2.29
N GLU A 148 -16.01 25.69 -3.21
CA GLU A 148 -15.87 26.37 -4.49
C GLU A 148 -15.71 25.36 -5.63
N GLY A 149 -16.29 25.65 -6.78
CA GLY A 149 -16.23 24.80 -7.98
C GLY A 149 -17.19 23.61 -7.96
N ASP A 150 -17.02 22.73 -8.94
CA ASP A 150 -17.86 21.55 -9.14
C ASP A 150 -17.04 20.27 -9.00
N PHE A 151 -17.61 19.25 -8.36
CA PHE A 151 -16.92 17.99 -8.14
C PHE A 151 -16.99 17.13 -9.40
N THR A 152 -15.84 16.89 -10.01
CA THR A 152 -15.72 15.96 -11.13
C THR A 152 -15.16 14.63 -10.64
N GLU A 153 -13.87 14.61 -10.33
CA GLU A 153 -13.14 13.48 -9.75
C GLU A 153 -12.06 13.94 -8.77
N ASP A 154 -11.63 15.19 -8.91
CA ASP A 154 -10.56 15.77 -8.12
C ASP A 154 -11.11 16.73 -7.06
N LEU A 155 -10.54 16.63 -5.86
CA LEU A 155 -10.90 17.43 -4.69
C LEU A 155 -9.64 18.00 -4.07
N GLU A 156 -9.65 19.29 -3.80
CA GLU A 156 -8.62 19.98 -3.03
C GLU A 156 -9.21 20.45 -1.69
N ILE A 157 -8.59 20.09 -0.58
CA ILE A 157 -8.96 20.60 0.76
C ILE A 157 -7.79 21.41 1.29
N VAL A 158 -8.04 22.67 1.66
CA VAL A 158 -7.02 23.62 2.12
C VAL A 158 -7.31 24.03 3.55
N GLY A 159 -6.29 23.97 4.40
CA GLY A 159 -6.36 24.35 5.80
C GLY A 159 -5.71 23.31 6.71
N ASP A 160 -5.63 23.63 8.00
CA ASP A 160 -5.14 22.71 9.02
C ASP A 160 -6.26 21.74 9.42
N LEU A 161 -6.22 20.52 8.87
CA LEU A 161 -7.16 19.44 9.16
C LEU A 161 -6.61 18.47 10.23
N SER A 162 -5.66 18.89 11.08
CA SER A 162 -5.13 18.07 12.19
C SER A 162 -6.23 17.59 13.16
N ARG A 163 -7.37 18.29 13.18
CA ARG A 163 -8.57 17.95 13.95
C ARG A 163 -9.70 17.35 13.10
N CYS A 164 -9.42 16.95 11.87
CA CYS A 164 -10.37 16.28 11.00
C CYS A 164 -9.89 14.85 10.74
N ASP A 165 -10.66 13.89 11.21
CA ASP A 165 -10.38 12.47 11.04
C ASP A 165 -11.01 11.95 9.74
N GLN A 166 -10.50 10.82 9.27
CA GLN A 166 -11.04 10.03 8.16
C GLN A 166 -11.07 10.79 6.82
N VAL A 167 -10.14 11.72 6.64
CA VAL A 167 -9.98 12.45 5.38
C VAL A 167 -9.64 11.47 4.26
N GLY A 168 -10.45 11.42 3.20
CA GLY A 168 -10.25 10.48 2.09
C GLY A 168 -10.53 9.01 2.43
N ALA A 169 -11.24 8.73 3.53
CA ALA A 169 -11.61 7.36 3.88
C ALA A 169 -12.56 6.75 2.83
N GLY A 170 -12.18 5.60 2.28
CA GLY A 170 -12.91 4.93 1.20
C GLY A 170 -12.70 5.56 -0.19
N TRP A 171 -11.68 6.41 -0.36
CA TRP A 171 -11.36 6.98 -1.68
C TRP A 171 -11.09 5.87 -2.70
N SER A 172 -11.64 6.02 -3.91
CA SER A 172 -11.67 4.96 -4.92
C SER A 172 -11.25 5.42 -6.32
N LEU A 173 -11.38 6.71 -6.64
CA LEU A 173 -11.10 7.24 -7.97
C LEU A 173 -10.80 8.74 -7.91
N GLY A 174 -10.06 9.24 -8.90
CA GLY A 174 -9.64 10.65 -8.95
C GLY A 174 -8.58 10.98 -7.90
N ARG A 175 -8.35 12.28 -7.70
CA ARG A 175 -7.26 12.79 -6.86
C ARG A 175 -7.79 13.68 -5.74
N LEU A 176 -7.48 13.31 -4.50
CA LEU A 176 -7.68 14.15 -3.32
C LEU A 176 -6.35 14.78 -2.93
N VAL A 177 -6.32 16.10 -2.80
CA VAL A 177 -5.16 16.86 -2.34
C VAL A 177 -5.51 17.62 -1.07
N VAL A 178 -4.80 17.34 0.01
CA VAL A 178 -4.90 18.09 1.26
C VAL A 178 -3.69 18.99 1.40
N ARG A 179 -3.92 20.31 1.35
CA ARG A 179 -2.91 21.33 1.62
C ARG A 179 -2.90 21.71 3.11
N GLY A 180 -2.36 20.81 3.91
CA GLY A 180 -2.21 20.98 5.35
C GLY A 180 -2.03 19.65 6.07
N TYR A 181 -2.22 19.67 7.39
CA TYR A 181 -2.19 18.48 8.26
C TYR A 181 -3.52 17.72 8.19
N CYS A 182 -3.50 16.44 8.53
CA CYS A 182 -4.68 15.59 8.67
C CYS A 182 -4.73 14.92 10.05
N GLY A 183 -5.93 14.66 10.55
CA GLY A 183 -6.14 13.85 11.73
C GLY A 183 -5.92 12.36 11.47
N HIS A 184 -6.59 11.53 12.26
CA HIS A 184 -6.46 10.07 12.22
C HIS A 184 -7.18 9.46 11.00
N PHE A 185 -6.83 8.23 10.64
CA PHE A 185 -7.50 7.44 9.60
C PHE A 185 -7.49 8.05 8.20
N ALA A 186 -6.54 8.93 7.90
CA ALA A 186 -6.43 9.53 6.58
C ALA A 186 -6.21 8.45 5.50
N GLY A 187 -7.02 8.45 4.44
CA GLY A 187 -6.96 7.42 3.40
C GLY A 187 -7.29 6.00 3.90
N GLY A 188 -7.98 5.85 5.04
CA GLY A 188 -8.44 4.55 5.51
C GLY A 188 -9.35 3.86 4.50
N GLU A 189 -9.23 2.54 4.35
CA GLU A 189 -10.08 1.71 3.48
C GLU A 189 -10.10 2.14 2.00
N MET A 190 -9.07 2.85 1.53
CA MET A 190 -8.94 3.21 0.12
C MET A 190 -8.91 1.98 -0.79
N SER A 191 -9.56 2.08 -1.94
CA SER A 191 -9.61 1.02 -2.96
C SER A 191 -8.99 1.42 -4.30
N GLY A 192 -8.77 2.73 -4.50
CA GLY A 192 -8.22 3.29 -5.72
C GLY A 192 -8.00 4.81 -5.61
N GLY A 193 -7.71 5.44 -6.74
CA GLY A 193 -7.40 6.87 -6.78
C GLY A 193 -6.08 7.24 -6.09
N VAL A 194 -5.86 8.54 -5.93
CA VAL A 194 -4.65 9.10 -5.32
C VAL A 194 -5.04 10.07 -4.22
N VAL A 195 -4.52 9.89 -3.02
CA VAL A 195 -4.65 10.84 -1.91
C VAL A 195 -3.28 11.41 -1.60
N VAL A 196 -3.17 12.74 -1.58
CA VAL A 196 -1.95 13.48 -1.28
C VAL A 196 -2.18 14.37 -0.08
N ILE A 197 -1.34 14.23 0.94
CA ILE A 197 -1.37 15.04 2.17
C ILE A 197 -0.04 15.79 2.25
N HIS A 198 -0.08 17.12 2.20
CA HIS A 198 1.12 17.95 2.22
C HIS A 198 1.75 18.10 3.61
N GLY A 199 0.96 17.97 4.69
CA GLY A 199 1.44 18.02 6.06
C GLY A 199 1.59 16.63 6.68
N ASP A 200 1.56 16.59 8.00
CA ASP A 200 1.54 15.36 8.79
C ASP A 200 0.14 14.75 8.83
N CYS A 201 0.06 13.43 9.01
CA CYS A 201 -1.17 12.72 9.31
C CYS A 201 -1.09 12.01 10.67
N GLY A 202 -2.24 11.87 11.33
CA GLY A 202 -2.34 11.12 12.58
C GLY A 202 -2.24 9.60 12.37
N ASP A 203 -2.55 8.87 13.44
CA ASP A 203 -2.57 7.41 13.45
C ASP A 203 -3.55 6.79 12.44
N ASP A 204 -3.31 5.53 12.10
CA ASP A 204 -4.15 4.69 11.22
C ASP A 204 -4.31 5.20 9.79
N ALA A 205 -3.40 6.05 9.32
CA ALA A 205 -3.39 6.42 7.91
C ALA A 205 -3.28 5.17 7.01
N GLY A 206 -4.10 5.07 5.97
CA GLY A 206 -4.12 3.92 5.06
C GLY A 206 -4.58 2.59 5.69
N VAL A 207 -5.18 2.59 6.88
CA VAL A 207 -5.66 1.36 7.54
C VAL A 207 -6.61 0.58 6.64
N GLY A 208 -6.40 -0.72 6.47
CA GLY A 208 -7.28 -1.57 5.65
C GLY A 208 -7.33 -1.21 4.15
N MET A 209 -6.40 -0.40 3.64
CA MET A 209 -6.31 -0.05 2.22
C MET A 209 -6.17 -1.29 1.33
N SER A 210 -6.92 -1.35 0.23
CA SER A 210 -6.94 -2.45 -0.73
C SER A 210 -6.34 -2.08 -2.10
N GLY A 211 -6.25 -0.79 -2.41
CA GLY A 211 -5.70 -0.25 -3.66
C GLY A 211 -5.60 1.27 -3.64
N GLY A 212 -5.01 1.84 -4.68
CA GLY A 212 -4.74 3.28 -4.80
C GLY A 212 -3.31 3.67 -4.36
N ALA A 213 -3.06 4.97 -4.30
CA ALA A 213 -1.81 5.54 -3.81
C ALA A 213 -2.08 6.61 -2.73
N LEU A 214 -1.42 6.48 -1.58
CA LEU A 214 -1.45 7.46 -0.50
C LEU A 214 -0.06 8.09 -0.33
N HIS A 215 0.01 9.41 -0.44
CA HIS A 215 1.24 10.18 -0.26
C HIS A 215 1.08 11.09 0.95
N VAL A 216 2.01 10.99 1.90
CA VAL A 216 2.12 11.89 3.04
C VAL A 216 3.48 12.58 2.94
N ILE A 217 3.52 13.87 2.66
CA ILE A 217 4.78 14.59 2.50
C ILE A 217 5.45 14.81 3.86
N GLY A 218 4.65 15.03 4.90
CA GLY A 218 5.11 15.11 6.29
C GLY A 218 5.29 13.73 6.94
N ASN A 219 5.04 13.68 8.24
CA ASN A 219 5.10 12.48 9.07
C ASN A 219 3.75 11.74 9.12
N ALA A 220 3.82 10.44 9.38
CA ALA A 220 2.66 9.61 9.67
C ALA A 220 2.69 9.09 11.12
N GLY A 221 1.53 9.00 11.75
CA GLY A 221 1.37 8.45 13.09
C GLY A 221 1.56 6.92 13.17
N ASP A 222 1.05 6.34 14.25
CA ASP A 222 1.08 4.91 14.49
C ASP A 222 0.19 4.13 13.52
N ARG A 223 0.47 2.84 13.33
CA ARG A 223 -0.35 1.88 12.56
C ARG A 223 -0.62 2.32 11.11
N LEU A 224 0.31 3.04 10.49
CA LEU A 224 0.28 3.33 9.05
C LEU A 224 0.11 2.03 8.23
N GLY A 225 -0.93 1.93 7.40
CA GLY A 225 -1.23 0.71 6.63
C GLY A 225 -1.61 -0.51 7.48
N GLY A 226 -2.00 -0.29 8.74
CA GLY A 226 -2.34 -1.33 9.70
C GLY A 226 -3.68 -2.01 9.44
N ALA A 227 -4.13 -2.79 10.43
CA ALA A 227 -5.44 -3.43 10.43
C ALA A 227 -6.50 -2.63 11.15
N LEU A 228 -7.72 -2.68 10.60
CA LEU A 228 -8.90 -2.24 11.31
C LEU A 228 -9.05 -3.07 12.59
N SER A 229 -9.66 -2.47 13.62
CA SER A 229 -9.93 -3.17 14.88
C SER A 229 -10.76 -4.43 14.64
N GLY A 230 -10.23 -5.58 15.04
CA GLY A 230 -10.86 -6.89 14.86
C GLY A 230 -10.66 -7.52 13.47
N ALA A 231 -10.02 -6.84 12.53
CA ALA A 231 -9.69 -7.41 11.22
C ALA A 231 -8.50 -8.37 11.31
N THR A 232 -8.52 -9.40 10.47
CA THR A 232 -7.45 -10.42 10.39
C THR A 232 -6.34 -10.05 9.40
N ALA A 233 -6.53 -8.96 8.65
CA ALA A 233 -5.58 -8.41 7.70
C ALA A 233 -5.66 -6.88 7.70
N GLY A 234 -4.50 -6.23 7.59
CA GLY A 234 -4.38 -4.79 7.39
C GLY A 234 -4.42 -4.41 5.91
N MET A 235 -3.46 -3.60 5.47
CA MET A 235 -3.33 -3.23 4.06
C MET A 235 -3.25 -4.48 3.16
N GLN A 236 -4.12 -4.56 2.16
CA GLN A 236 -4.28 -5.69 1.24
C GLN A 236 -3.83 -5.39 -0.19
N GLY A 237 -3.41 -4.16 -0.46
CA GLY A 237 -2.92 -3.67 -1.74
C GLY A 237 -2.76 -2.15 -1.72
N GLY A 238 -2.27 -1.59 -2.83
CA GLY A 238 -1.95 -0.17 -2.94
C GLY A 238 -0.50 0.16 -2.57
N GLU A 239 -0.20 1.46 -2.62
CA GLU A 239 1.13 2.00 -2.35
C GLU A 239 1.03 3.20 -1.40
N ILE A 240 1.87 3.24 -0.38
CA ILE A 240 1.96 4.33 0.59
C ILE A 240 3.38 4.90 0.54
N SER A 241 3.52 6.21 0.34
CA SER A 241 4.80 6.94 0.38
C SER A 241 4.74 8.02 1.46
N VAL A 242 5.73 8.04 2.34
CA VAL A 242 5.88 9.02 3.44
C VAL A 242 7.21 9.74 3.31
N GLY A 243 7.17 11.07 3.19
CA GLY A 243 8.35 11.94 3.09
C GLY A 243 9.03 12.18 4.45
N GLY A 244 8.32 12.08 5.56
CA GLY A 244 8.85 12.16 6.92
C GLY A 244 9.13 10.79 7.54
N GLN A 245 8.80 10.69 8.84
CA GLN A 245 8.89 9.46 9.64
C GLN A 245 7.50 8.81 9.81
N SER A 246 7.48 7.56 10.25
CA SER A 246 6.25 6.82 10.58
C SER A 246 6.32 6.25 11.99
N GLY A 247 5.19 6.22 12.69
CA GLY A 247 5.07 5.72 14.06
C GLY A 247 5.20 4.19 14.20
N ASP A 248 4.82 3.71 15.38
CA ASP A 248 4.88 2.30 15.74
C ASP A 248 3.86 1.46 14.95
N ARG A 249 4.14 0.16 14.81
CA ARG A 249 3.24 -0.82 14.18
C ARG A 249 2.86 -0.49 12.73
N THR A 250 3.72 0.24 12.03
CA THR A 250 3.61 0.46 10.57
C THR A 250 3.50 -0.88 9.84
N GLY A 251 2.46 -1.06 9.02
CA GLY A 251 2.20 -2.28 8.27
C GLY A 251 1.75 -3.48 9.12
N GLU A 252 1.17 -3.24 10.30
CA GLU A 252 0.61 -4.30 11.15
C GLU A 252 -0.42 -5.15 10.39
N PHE A 253 -0.23 -6.46 10.40
CA PHE A 253 -1.03 -7.46 9.67
C PHE A 253 -1.17 -7.21 8.15
N MET A 254 -0.30 -6.41 7.55
CA MET A 254 -0.26 -6.15 6.11
C MET A 254 -0.22 -7.47 5.33
N ARG A 255 -1.06 -7.59 4.31
CA ARG A 255 -1.18 -8.77 3.45
C ARG A 255 -0.59 -8.56 2.07
N ARG A 256 -0.68 -7.34 1.52
CA ARG A 256 0.01 -6.93 0.27
C ARG A 256 0.16 -5.41 0.26
N GLY A 257 0.88 -4.92 -0.74
CA GLY A 257 1.13 -3.51 -0.96
C GLY A 257 2.58 -3.15 -0.70
N LEU A 258 2.85 -1.85 -0.83
CA LEU A 258 4.16 -1.26 -0.62
C LEU A 258 4.01 -0.07 0.33
N ILE A 259 4.78 -0.06 1.41
CA ILE A 259 4.91 1.10 2.30
C ILE A 259 6.37 1.56 2.22
N ALA A 260 6.61 2.81 1.86
CA ALA A 260 7.93 3.40 1.83
C ALA A 260 7.95 4.70 2.63
N VAL A 261 8.85 4.76 3.60
CA VAL A 261 9.04 5.90 4.49
C VAL A 261 10.47 6.39 4.30
N ARG A 262 10.65 7.65 3.92
CA ARG A 262 11.99 8.22 3.71
C ARG A 262 12.79 8.27 5.01
N GLY A 263 12.14 8.57 6.13
CA GLY A 263 12.78 8.60 7.45
C GLY A 263 12.71 7.27 8.22
N ARG A 264 12.84 7.40 9.55
CA ARG A 264 12.68 6.32 10.52
C ARG A 264 11.25 5.77 10.55
N VAL A 265 11.14 4.46 10.79
CA VAL A 265 9.89 3.78 11.14
C VAL A 265 9.97 3.32 12.59
N GLY A 266 8.88 3.50 13.36
CA GLY A 266 8.79 3.12 14.77
C GLY A 266 8.95 1.62 15.06
N GLY A 267 8.72 1.24 16.31
CA GLY A 267 8.79 -0.14 16.78
C GLY A 267 7.69 -1.02 16.19
N LEU A 268 7.87 -2.34 16.25
CA LEU A 268 6.91 -3.34 15.80
C LEU A 268 6.46 -3.17 14.33
N ALA A 269 7.29 -2.56 13.49
CA ALA A 269 7.01 -2.46 12.06
C ALA A 269 6.81 -3.85 11.44
N GLY A 270 5.77 -4.03 10.62
CA GLY A 270 5.43 -5.31 10.01
C GLY A 270 4.95 -6.37 11.00
N ARG A 271 4.51 -5.98 12.21
CA ARG A 271 4.00 -6.92 13.21
C ARG A 271 2.91 -7.81 12.61
N GLY A 272 3.09 -9.12 12.66
CA GLY A 272 2.12 -10.10 12.16
C GLY A 272 1.87 -10.03 10.65
N ALA A 273 2.68 -9.28 9.88
CA ALA A 273 2.44 -9.10 8.46
C ALA A 273 2.49 -10.44 7.70
N ILE A 274 1.52 -10.62 6.82
CA ILE A 274 1.26 -11.84 6.07
C ILE A 274 2.09 -11.85 4.78
N ALA A 275 2.24 -10.69 4.14
CA ALA A 275 3.08 -10.39 2.98
C ALA A 275 3.06 -8.88 2.70
N GLY A 276 3.96 -8.40 1.84
CA GLY A 276 4.10 -6.98 1.53
C GLY A 276 5.56 -6.55 1.52
N THR A 277 5.79 -5.26 1.27
CA THR A 277 7.12 -4.67 1.33
C THR A 277 7.06 -3.38 2.16
N ILE A 278 7.90 -3.28 3.18
CA ILE A 278 8.04 -2.09 4.00
C ILE A 278 9.49 -1.60 3.91
N VAL A 279 9.67 -0.36 3.47
CA VAL A 279 10.97 0.27 3.28
C VAL A 279 11.09 1.45 4.24
N SER A 280 12.20 1.50 4.99
CA SER A 280 12.64 2.68 5.74
C SER A 280 13.91 3.20 5.10
N GLY A 281 13.93 4.49 4.75
CA GLY A 281 15.12 5.18 4.28
C GLY A 281 16.16 5.42 5.39
N GLU A 282 15.77 5.18 6.64
CA GLU A 282 16.67 5.08 7.78
C GLU A 282 16.57 3.68 8.41
N THR A 283 16.12 3.60 9.65
CA THR A 283 16.08 2.37 10.46
C THR A 283 14.68 2.10 10.97
N PHE A 284 14.41 0.82 11.27
CA PHE A 284 13.24 0.42 12.04
C PHE A 284 13.51 0.50 13.54
N GLY A 285 12.46 0.79 14.33
CA GLY A 285 12.49 0.69 15.78
C GLY A 285 12.50 -0.76 16.29
N SER A 286 12.31 -0.88 17.61
CA SER A 286 12.39 -2.15 18.31
C SER A 286 11.45 -3.22 17.75
N HIS A 287 11.86 -4.49 17.77
CA HIS A 287 10.99 -5.62 17.44
C HIS A 287 10.35 -5.58 16.04
N ALA A 288 10.97 -4.89 15.07
CA ALA A 288 10.49 -4.91 13.69
C ALA A 288 10.50 -6.34 13.13
N GLY A 289 9.45 -6.67 12.40
CA GLY A 289 9.24 -7.99 11.81
C GLY A 289 8.78 -9.06 12.81
N PHE A 290 8.42 -8.70 14.04
CA PHE A 290 7.82 -9.64 14.98
C PHE A 290 6.58 -10.32 14.38
N GLU A 291 6.55 -11.65 14.35
CA GLU A 291 5.51 -12.46 13.72
C GLU A 291 5.37 -12.26 12.18
N LEU A 292 6.40 -11.73 11.50
CA LEU A 292 6.39 -11.61 10.04
C LEU A 292 6.35 -13.00 9.39
N LYS A 293 5.28 -13.28 8.65
CA LYS A 293 5.07 -14.57 7.99
C LYS A 293 5.81 -14.62 6.65
N ARG A 294 5.60 -13.60 5.81
CA ARG A 294 6.24 -13.39 4.51
C ARG A 294 6.37 -11.88 4.27
N GLY A 295 7.13 -11.51 3.25
CA GLY A 295 7.33 -10.13 2.85
C GLY A 295 8.74 -9.66 3.16
N SER A 296 9.00 -8.39 2.83
CA SER A 296 10.34 -7.83 2.85
C SER A 296 10.36 -6.57 3.70
N LEU A 297 11.23 -6.55 4.71
CA LEU A 297 11.62 -5.35 5.45
C LEU A 297 12.94 -4.85 4.88
N ILE A 298 13.04 -3.58 4.51
CA ILE A 298 14.22 -3.00 3.88
C ILE A 298 14.62 -1.75 4.65
N SER A 299 15.81 -1.76 5.23
CA SER A 299 16.42 -0.61 5.90
C SER A 299 17.50 -0.03 4.99
N LEU A 300 17.62 1.29 4.89
CA LEU A 300 18.75 1.95 4.21
C LEU A 300 19.74 2.60 5.18
N GLY A 301 19.30 2.91 6.40
CA GLY A 301 20.15 3.22 7.52
C GLY A 301 20.63 1.97 8.24
N VAL A 302 21.80 2.06 8.84
CA VAL A 302 22.24 1.10 9.87
C VAL A 302 21.82 1.69 11.22
N PRO A 303 21.27 0.90 12.16
CA PRO A 303 21.02 1.38 13.52
C PRO A 303 22.29 2.05 14.05
N ALA A 304 22.18 3.33 14.41
CA ALA A 304 23.24 4.00 15.13
C ALA A 304 23.50 3.19 16.39
N ALA A 305 24.75 2.79 16.62
CA ALA A 305 25.13 2.20 17.89
C ALA A 305 24.93 3.28 18.95
N THR A 306 23.78 3.26 19.62
CA THR A 306 23.47 4.26 20.64
C THR A 306 23.96 3.67 21.95
N SER A 307 24.92 4.36 22.54
CA SER A 307 25.53 4.02 23.82
C SER A 307 24.48 3.61 24.87
N GLU A 308 24.83 2.55 25.62
CA GLU A 308 24.27 2.11 26.92
C GLU A 308 23.33 0.89 26.91
N CYS A 309 23.96 -0.26 26.64
CA CYS A 309 23.98 -1.49 27.47
C CYS A 309 22.74 -2.37 27.70
N ASP A 310 21.49 -1.93 27.55
CA ASP A 310 20.34 -2.83 27.84
C ASP A 310 19.37 -3.08 26.67
N VAL A 311 19.13 -2.11 25.79
CA VAL A 311 18.17 -2.26 24.67
C VAL A 311 18.82 -2.91 23.44
N GLU A 312 20.04 -2.49 23.09
CA GLU A 312 20.80 -3.11 21.99
C GLU A 312 21.05 -4.60 22.24
N ARG A 313 21.23 -5.00 23.50
CA ARG A 313 21.50 -6.40 23.89
C ARG A 313 20.25 -7.27 23.84
N GLN A 314 19.05 -6.70 23.99
CA GLN A 314 17.78 -7.43 23.84
C GLN A 314 17.31 -7.46 22.38
N GLU A 315 17.46 -6.37 21.63
CA GLU A 315 17.12 -6.31 20.21
C GLU A 315 18.10 -7.13 19.34
N SER A 316 19.39 -7.10 19.66
CA SER A 316 20.37 -8.00 19.02
C SER A 316 20.03 -9.45 19.31
N ARG A 317 19.58 -9.79 20.53
CA ARG A 317 19.16 -11.15 20.90
C ARG A 317 17.89 -11.62 20.21
N LEU A 318 16.89 -10.76 20.01
CA LEU A 318 15.67 -11.15 19.29
C LEU A 318 15.91 -11.30 17.79
N ARG A 319 16.75 -10.44 17.19
CA ARG A 319 17.27 -10.67 15.84
C ARG A 319 18.07 -11.98 15.80
N GLU A 320 18.96 -12.24 16.75
CA GLU A 320 19.80 -13.45 16.76
C GLU A 320 19.02 -14.75 16.96
N VAL A 321 17.90 -14.74 17.70
CA VAL A 321 17.13 -15.96 17.97
C VAL A 321 16.18 -16.30 16.83
N SER A 322 15.48 -15.32 16.25
CA SER A 322 14.42 -15.59 15.26
C SER A 322 14.67 -15.04 13.85
N TRP A 323 15.77 -14.32 13.64
CA TRP A 323 16.20 -13.85 12.32
C TRP A 323 17.60 -14.38 11.98
N LYS A 324 17.68 -15.30 11.02
CA LYS A 324 18.94 -15.93 10.64
C LYS A 324 19.58 -15.20 9.48
N ARG A 325 20.83 -14.76 9.63
CA ARG A 325 21.61 -14.19 8.51
C ARG A 325 21.78 -15.26 7.42
N ALA A 326 21.34 -14.94 6.21
CA ALA A 326 21.39 -15.81 5.03
C ALA A 326 22.51 -15.43 4.05
N GLY A 327 23.24 -14.34 4.32
CA GLY A 327 24.38 -13.89 3.54
C GLY A 327 24.17 -12.52 2.89
N LYS A 328 25.13 -12.14 2.05
CA LYS A 328 25.11 -10.88 1.32
C LYS A 328 24.34 -11.06 0.00
N VAL A 329 23.53 -10.08 -0.37
CA VAL A 329 22.78 -10.05 -1.63
C VAL A 329 22.97 -8.71 -2.33
N ASP A 330 23.32 -8.79 -3.62
CA ASP A 330 23.06 -7.74 -4.59
C ASP A 330 21.80 -8.18 -5.36
N SER A 331 20.82 -7.30 -5.46
CA SER A 331 19.50 -7.67 -5.97
C SER A 331 18.98 -6.63 -6.95
N VAL A 332 18.81 -7.06 -8.21
CA VAL A 332 18.12 -6.28 -9.25
C VAL A 332 16.73 -5.82 -8.79
N TYR A 333 16.06 -6.61 -7.94
CA TYR A 333 14.78 -6.24 -7.35
C TYR A 333 14.85 -4.92 -6.56
N LEU A 334 15.91 -4.69 -5.79
CA LEU A 334 16.06 -3.43 -5.03
C LEU A 334 16.21 -2.23 -5.96
N ARG A 335 16.96 -2.36 -7.05
CA ARG A 335 17.10 -1.30 -8.06
C ARG A 335 15.76 -0.96 -8.70
N LEU A 336 14.96 -1.97 -9.05
CA LEU A 336 13.61 -1.77 -9.59
C LEU A 336 12.66 -1.15 -8.55
N LEU A 337 12.76 -1.58 -7.29
CA LEU A 337 11.98 -1.05 -6.20
C LEU A 337 12.28 0.44 -5.98
N PHE A 338 13.54 0.83 -5.84
CA PHE A 338 13.90 2.24 -5.62
C PHE A 338 13.52 3.13 -6.79
N ARG A 339 13.64 2.63 -8.04
CA ARG A 339 13.10 3.33 -9.20
C ARG A 339 11.58 3.50 -9.12
N ARG A 340 10.83 2.48 -8.72
CA ARG A 340 9.38 2.58 -8.52
C ARG A 340 9.04 3.60 -7.43
N LEU A 341 9.78 3.63 -6.31
CA LEU A 341 9.57 4.59 -5.23
C LEU A 341 9.84 6.04 -5.66
N ALA A 342 10.86 6.23 -6.50
CA ALA A 342 11.12 7.52 -7.12
C ALA A 342 9.98 7.96 -8.05
N GLU A 343 9.53 7.07 -8.94
CA GLU A 343 8.42 7.32 -9.86
C GLU A 343 7.11 7.61 -9.11
N LEU A 344 6.85 6.88 -8.02
CA LEU A 344 5.70 7.09 -7.15
C LEU A 344 5.73 8.49 -6.49
N SER A 345 6.90 8.91 -6.02
CA SER A 345 7.03 10.17 -5.27
C SER A 345 7.19 11.40 -6.17
N ALA A 346 7.72 11.26 -7.39
CA ALA A 346 8.08 12.36 -8.28
C ALA A 346 6.97 13.40 -8.56
N PRO A 347 5.69 13.02 -8.74
CA PRO A 347 4.64 14.00 -9.03
C PRO A 347 4.25 14.88 -7.83
N VAL A 348 4.61 14.47 -6.62
CA VAL A 348 4.07 15.04 -5.36
C VAL A 348 5.18 15.56 -4.45
N ASP A 349 6.27 14.81 -4.32
CA ASP A 349 7.43 15.11 -3.48
C ASP A 349 8.74 14.82 -4.25
N PRO A 350 9.27 15.83 -4.96
CA PRO A 350 10.51 15.70 -5.72
C PRO A 350 11.74 15.42 -4.86
N GLU A 351 11.75 15.82 -3.58
CA GLU A 351 12.89 15.57 -2.69
C GLU A 351 12.96 14.10 -2.30
N THR A 352 11.83 13.51 -1.90
CA THR A 352 11.73 12.07 -1.65
C THR A 352 12.01 11.26 -2.91
N ALA A 353 11.55 11.72 -4.08
CA ALA A 353 11.87 11.07 -5.35
C ALA A 353 13.39 11.06 -5.64
N LYS A 354 14.07 12.19 -5.44
CA LYS A 354 15.53 12.29 -5.58
C LYS A 354 16.25 11.37 -4.61
N PHE A 355 15.79 11.31 -3.35
CA PHE A 355 16.34 10.41 -2.33
C PHE A 355 16.33 8.96 -2.81
N TRP A 356 15.18 8.45 -3.28
CA TRP A 356 15.07 7.07 -3.79
C TRP A 356 15.93 6.83 -5.03
N MET A 357 16.02 7.82 -5.94
CA MET A 357 16.87 7.69 -7.12
C MET A 357 18.36 7.55 -6.77
N GLN A 358 18.83 8.24 -5.73
CA GLN A 358 20.23 8.13 -5.28
C GLN A 358 20.57 6.72 -4.78
N GLN A 359 19.59 5.94 -4.33
CA GLN A 359 19.79 4.56 -3.88
C GLN A 359 19.98 3.58 -5.05
N CYS A 360 19.66 3.97 -6.28
CA CYS A 360 19.76 3.10 -7.45
C CYS A 360 21.22 2.87 -7.92
N SER A 361 22.18 3.75 -7.59
CA SER A 361 23.54 3.66 -8.12
C SER A 361 24.60 4.46 -7.33
N PRO A 362 25.68 3.82 -6.84
CA PRO A 362 25.87 2.36 -6.76
C PRO A 362 24.92 1.77 -5.70
N LEU A 363 24.29 0.62 -6.02
CA LEU A 363 23.46 -0.08 -5.06
C LEU A 363 24.37 -0.69 -3.97
N PRO A 364 24.15 -0.41 -2.67
CA PRO A 364 24.96 -1.04 -1.64
C PRO A 364 24.68 -2.54 -1.59
N LEU A 365 25.65 -3.32 -1.14
CA LEU A 365 25.46 -4.73 -0.85
C LEU A 365 24.61 -4.87 0.43
N PHE A 366 23.60 -5.75 0.44
CA PHE A 366 22.73 -5.92 1.60
C PHE A 366 23.02 -7.23 2.32
N ASP A 367 23.11 -7.20 3.65
CA ASP A 367 22.97 -8.39 4.47
C ASP A 367 21.50 -8.79 4.53
N ARG A 368 21.22 -10.03 4.13
CA ARG A 368 19.88 -10.62 4.17
C ARG A 368 19.71 -11.47 5.42
N PHE A 369 18.59 -11.27 6.11
CA PHE A 369 18.14 -12.08 7.22
C PHE A 369 16.81 -12.74 6.87
N LEU A 370 16.60 -13.99 7.29
CA LEU A 370 15.38 -14.76 7.07
C LEU A 370 14.69 -15.03 8.41
N GLY A 371 13.40 -14.71 8.48
CA GLY A 371 12.60 -14.75 9.68
C GLY A 371 11.15 -14.34 9.40
N ASP A 372 10.29 -14.19 10.38
CA ASP A 372 10.50 -14.54 11.78
C ASP A 372 10.37 -16.06 11.98
N GLN A 373 11.38 -16.71 12.56
CA GLN A 373 11.35 -18.15 12.85
C GLN A 373 10.27 -18.54 13.88
N LEU A 374 9.76 -17.58 14.67
CA LEU A 374 8.63 -17.81 15.57
C LEU A 374 7.28 -17.86 14.83
N ALA A 375 7.24 -17.41 13.57
CA ALA A 375 6.07 -17.46 12.71
C ALA A 375 6.23 -18.52 11.60
N LEU A 376 6.35 -18.09 10.34
CA LEU A 376 6.50 -18.99 9.18
C LEU A 376 7.94 -19.06 8.66
N GLY A 377 8.83 -18.15 9.09
CA GLY A 377 10.23 -18.10 8.69
C GLY A 377 10.48 -17.78 7.21
N ARG A 378 9.50 -17.17 6.50
CA ARG A 378 9.58 -16.86 5.06
C ARG A 378 9.59 -15.36 4.74
N GLY A 379 9.67 -14.52 5.76
CA GLY A 379 9.98 -13.11 5.59
C GLY A 379 11.48 -12.90 5.39
N GLU A 380 11.81 -11.74 4.85
CA GLU A 380 13.18 -11.31 4.69
C GLU A 380 13.38 -9.90 5.24
N TRP A 381 14.58 -9.66 5.74
CA TRP A 381 15.02 -8.34 6.15
C TRP A 381 16.36 -8.03 5.48
N LEU A 382 16.40 -6.93 4.75
CA LEU A 382 17.58 -6.43 4.05
C LEU A 382 18.11 -5.21 4.80
N ILE A 383 19.39 -5.27 5.19
CA ILE A 383 20.11 -4.20 5.88
C ILE A 383 21.40 -3.93 5.10
N PRO A 384 21.83 -2.67 4.89
CA PRO A 384 23.05 -2.41 4.15
C PRO A 384 24.24 -3.05 4.88
N SER A 385 25.08 -3.76 4.15
CA SER A 385 26.30 -4.35 4.69
C SER A 385 27.22 -3.22 5.13
N ARG A 386 27.74 -3.29 6.36
CA ARG A 386 28.86 -2.43 6.74
C ARG A 386 30.03 -2.78 5.82
N GLN A 387 30.50 -1.83 5.02
CA GLN A 387 31.81 -1.97 4.40
C GLN A 387 32.81 -1.98 5.56
N THR A 388 33.37 -3.14 5.86
CA THR A 388 34.59 -3.19 6.64
C THR A 388 35.65 -2.47 5.81
N ALA A 389 36.05 -1.27 6.24
CA ALA A 389 37.28 -0.70 5.75
C ALA A 389 38.39 -1.76 5.98
N ASN A 390 39.10 -2.11 4.91
CA ASN A 390 40.03 -3.25 4.76
C ASN A 390 39.41 -4.54 4.22
N GLU A 391 39.30 -4.62 2.90
CA GLU A 391 39.81 -5.76 2.12
C GLU A 391 40.65 -5.23 0.95
#